data_AF-A0A958SD55-F1
#
_entry.id   AF-A0A958SD55-F1
#
_cell.length_a   1.000
_cell.length_b   1.000
_cell.length_c   1.000
_cell.angle_alpha   90.00
_cell.angle_beta   90.00
_cell.angle_gamma   90.00
#
_symmetry.space_group_name_H-M   'P 1'
#
loop_
_entity.id
_entity.type
_entity.pdbx_description
1 polymer ?
#
loop_
_entity_poly.entity_id
_entity_poly.type
_entity_poly.pdbx_seq_one_letter_code
_entity_poly.pdbx_strand_id
1 'polypeptide(L)'
;MKIGYLIFLVFYGLPLFASEFSSFQVDEVKLQQLYQKQDKVKELPKGLVFSQGIVPVSNSPQDIQFEKSPLYEQVMEYMEKYHQEIGQELIGNTLNRSKDFNLGVKNMSGFTWQKPLGVVSVIADRQVIPSTTNSKWEVHDLILFSVNAKTFLESLSDQGAIRIEQAQLKAFAGLSFNRQYEYIHSVSSYEEGISLDSSKLFLSPAVFHGALYQAMWPGDSISKKDYFSIHAGGAVHLPIYKGLDLSAAVLGGVEKISETKLSLNETNSSVYRDFDLILKFNNKTNAFFGAEANLALDFFNLLKITLLKFEYQFSYEKSLTSVYRFPVSELIQYELNGIEHKKLIGAVNSNSIEDEFVARHLDHYEESRLKTHDFDFYFFLWGINSTSSEEELIWRSKDKESHFYSSQREKSSHTKTLKGSVTGVLSLSILGVDLFKDYKKSTTHAYDLNYTNVDENKISTLTFRKEYYLQKTNGWG
;
A
#
# COMPACT_ATOMS: atom_id res chain seq x y z
N MET A 1 -20.89 -19.66 -10.63
CA MET A 1 -21.82 -19.19 -9.58
C MET A 1 -21.00 -18.41 -8.54
N LYS A 2 -21.36 -17.13 -8.29
CA LYS A 2 -20.91 -16.25 -7.18
C LYS A 2 -19.50 -15.60 -7.19
N ILE A 3 -19.25 -14.69 -8.14
CA ILE A 3 -18.53 -13.41 -7.87
C ILE A 3 -19.55 -12.30 -7.54
N GLY A 4 -20.78 -12.43 -8.04
CA GLY A 4 -21.87 -11.49 -7.77
C GLY A 4 -22.35 -11.42 -6.32
N TYR A 5 -21.96 -12.34 -5.41
CA TYR A 5 -22.41 -12.30 -4.00
C TYR A 5 -21.54 -11.43 -3.09
N LEU A 6 -20.24 -11.27 -3.40
CA LEU A 6 -19.35 -10.40 -2.61
C LEU A 6 -19.59 -8.92 -2.95
N ILE A 7 -19.84 -8.64 -4.23
CA ILE A 7 -20.32 -7.32 -4.70
C ILE A 7 -21.73 -7.05 -4.14
N PHE A 8 -22.59 -8.07 -4.00
CA PHE A 8 -23.92 -7.90 -3.40
C PHE A 8 -23.88 -7.47 -1.93
N LEU A 9 -22.95 -7.97 -1.11
CA LEU A 9 -22.89 -7.60 0.31
C LEU A 9 -22.31 -6.19 0.54
N VAL A 10 -21.38 -5.74 -0.31
CA VAL A 10 -20.86 -4.36 -0.26
C VAL A 10 -21.88 -3.37 -0.82
N PHE A 11 -22.66 -3.73 -1.86
CA PHE A 11 -23.64 -2.83 -2.46
C PHE A 11 -25.01 -2.79 -1.74
N TYR A 12 -25.45 -3.83 -1.04
CA TYR A 12 -26.71 -3.77 -0.26
C TYR A 12 -26.56 -3.12 1.13
N GLY A 13 -25.35 -2.66 1.49
CA GLY A 13 -25.15 -1.65 2.52
C GLY A 13 -25.42 -0.21 2.05
N LEU A 14 -25.43 0.06 0.73
CA LEU A 14 -25.67 1.38 0.15
C LEU A 14 -27.11 1.94 0.20
N PRO A 15 -28.21 1.15 0.29
CA PRO A 15 -29.54 1.76 0.39
C PRO A 15 -29.77 2.50 1.73
N LEU A 16 -28.96 2.22 2.77
CA LEU A 16 -28.94 3.03 4.00
C LEU A 16 -28.26 4.39 3.80
N PHE A 17 -27.32 4.50 2.86
CA PHE A 17 -26.60 5.75 2.58
C PHE A 17 -27.36 6.66 1.60
N ALA A 18 -28.20 6.12 0.70
CA ALA A 18 -28.92 6.93 -0.29
C ALA A 18 -29.87 7.97 0.34
N SER A 19 -30.50 7.67 1.49
CA SER A 19 -31.30 8.64 2.25
C SER A 19 -30.46 9.67 3.01
N GLU A 20 -29.24 9.31 3.40
CA GLU A 20 -28.34 10.17 4.18
C GLU A 20 -27.71 11.28 3.35
N PHE A 21 -27.73 11.24 2.01
CA PHE A 21 -27.13 12.29 1.15
C PHE A 21 -28.08 13.41 0.73
N SER A 22 -29.32 13.43 1.21
CA SER A 22 -30.33 14.43 0.81
C SER A 22 -30.01 15.87 1.26
N SER A 23 -29.13 16.05 2.26
CA SER A 23 -28.71 17.36 2.77
C SER A 23 -27.36 17.86 2.22
N PHE A 24 -26.67 17.09 1.37
CA PHE A 24 -25.41 17.51 0.77
C PHE A 24 -25.66 18.64 -0.25
N GLN A 25 -25.05 19.81 -0.01
CA GLN A 25 -25.17 20.97 -0.88
C GLN A 25 -23.79 21.51 -1.23
N VAL A 26 -23.54 21.71 -2.52
CA VAL A 26 -22.34 22.35 -3.05
C VAL A 26 -22.68 23.78 -3.42
N ASP A 27 -21.94 24.75 -2.87
CA ASP A 27 -21.98 26.12 -3.37
C ASP A 27 -20.94 26.25 -4.49
N GLU A 28 -21.38 25.97 -5.72
CA GLU A 28 -20.51 25.95 -6.90
C GLU A 28 -19.76 27.28 -7.09
N VAL A 29 -20.39 28.41 -6.76
CA VAL A 29 -19.80 29.74 -6.89
C VAL A 29 -18.66 29.90 -5.90
N LYS A 30 -18.87 29.47 -4.65
CA LYS A 30 -17.84 29.56 -3.61
C LYS A 30 -16.71 28.55 -3.82
N LEU A 31 -17.02 27.35 -4.31
CA LEU A 31 -16.03 26.35 -4.73
C LEU A 31 -15.14 26.91 -5.85
N GLN A 32 -15.73 27.51 -6.89
CA GLN A 32 -15.00 28.18 -7.96
C GLN A 32 -14.19 29.38 -7.47
N GLN A 33 -14.73 30.17 -6.53
CA GLN A 33 -13.98 31.28 -5.92
C GLN A 33 -12.78 30.81 -5.11
N LEU A 34 -12.83 29.65 -4.45
CA LEU A 34 -11.67 29.10 -3.74
C LEU A 34 -10.56 28.70 -4.73
N TYR A 35 -10.91 28.05 -5.83
CA TYR A 35 -9.96 27.75 -6.91
C TYR A 35 -9.41 29.05 -7.55
N GLN A 36 -10.26 30.04 -7.86
CA GLN A 36 -9.82 31.30 -8.49
C GLN A 36 -9.07 32.26 -7.55
N LYS A 37 -9.35 32.22 -6.24
CA LYS A 37 -8.63 33.03 -5.24
C LYS A 37 -7.26 32.43 -4.93
N GLN A 38 -7.05 31.14 -5.25
CA GLN A 38 -5.75 30.48 -5.23
C GLN A 38 -4.89 30.82 -6.46
N ASP A 39 -5.49 31.09 -7.63
CA ASP A 39 -4.79 31.59 -8.83
C ASP A 39 -4.25 33.03 -8.72
N LYS A 40 -4.55 33.75 -7.63
CA LYS A 40 -4.06 35.13 -7.40
C LYS A 40 -2.67 35.19 -6.76
N VAL A 41 -1.79 34.23 -7.04
CA VAL A 41 -0.34 34.42 -6.94
C VAL A 41 0.20 34.82 -8.32
N LYS A 42 0.04 36.13 -8.63
CA LYS A 42 0.58 36.90 -9.77
C LYS A 42 0.17 36.46 -11.21
N GLU A 43 -0.46 37.43 -11.87
CA GLU A 43 -1.06 37.41 -13.20
C GLU A 43 -0.12 37.00 -14.37
N LEU A 44 -0.69 36.27 -15.34
CA LEU A 44 -0.27 36.15 -16.75
C LEU A 44 -1.54 35.98 -17.63
N PRO A 45 -1.50 36.25 -18.95
CA PRO A 45 -2.44 37.12 -19.64
C PRO A 45 -3.72 36.43 -20.10
N LYS A 46 -4.76 37.26 -20.19
CA LYS A 46 -6.13 36.94 -20.60
C LYS A 46 -6.19 36.31 -21.99
N GLY A 47 -6.85 35.15 -22.05
CA GLY A 47 -7.41 34.62 -23.28
C GLY A 47 -7.75 33.13 -23.21
N LEU A 48 -8.82 32.75 -22.53
CA LEU A 48 -9.55 31.51 -22.80
C LEU A 48 -10.99 31.62 -22.26
N VAL A 49 -11.95 31.58 -23.16
CA VAL A 49 -13.38 31.51 -22.88
C VAL A 49 -13.71 30.05 -22.63
N PHE A 50 -14.22 29.72 -21.45
CA PHE A 50 -14.78 28.39 -21.18
C PHE A 50 -16.17 28.29 -21.83
N SER A 51 -16.29 27.50 -22.90
CA SER A 51 -17.59 27.00 -23.36
C SER A 51 -17.83 25.61 -22.77
N GLN A 52 -18.89 25.48 -21.99
CA GLN A 52 -19.45 24.19 -21.58
C GLN A 52 -19.97 23.44 -22.81
N GLY A 53 -19.67 22.14 -22.89
CA GLY A 53 -20.26 21.24 -23.88
C GLY A 53 -19.78 19.81 -23.66
N ILE A 54 -20.73 18.91 -23.40
CA ILE A 54 -20.52 17.46 -23.37
C ILE A 54 -19.92 17.03 -24.72
N VAL A 55 -18.70 16.50 -24.73
CA VAL A 55 -18.06 15.95 -25.93
C VAL A 55 -18.24 14.43 -25.94
N PRO A 56 -18.73 13.83 -27.04
CA PRO A 56 -18.82 12.38 -27.18
C PRO A 56 -17.42 11.76 -27.32
N VAL A 57 -17.26 10.55 -26.80
CA VAL A 57 -16.03 9.74 -26.89
C VAL A 57 -15.62 9.60 -28.37
N SER A 58 -14.50 10.23 -28.72
CA SER A 58 -13.85 10.16 -30.03
C SER A 58 -12.71 9.14 -29.97
N ASN A 59 -12.78 8.11 -30.81
CA ASN A 59 -11.73 7.10 -30.99
C ASN A 59 -10.70 7.61 -32.01
N SER A 60 -9.70 8.37 -31.55
CA SER A 60 -8.43 8.63 -32.24
C SER A 60 -7.42 9.15 -31.22
N PRO A 61 -6.12 8.77 -31.28
CA PRO A 61 -5.10 9.20 -30.32
C PRO A 61 -4.77 10.68 -30.52
N GLN A 62 -5.67 11.56 -30.10
CA GLN A 62 -5.36 12.95 -29.84
C GLN A 62 -4.63 13.04 -28.51
N ASP A 63 -3.59 13.87 -28.45
CA ASP A 63 -2.77 14.16 -27.27
C ASP A 63 -3.63 14.12 -26.00
N ILE A 64 -3.43 13.10 -25.17
CA ILE A 64 -3.99 13.06 -23.83
C ILE A 64 -3.21 14.12 -23.04
N GLN A 65 -3.60 15.38 -23.19
CA GLN A 65 -3.28 16.40 -22.21
C GLN A 65 -4.05 16.02 -20.96
N PHE A 66 -3.40 15.24 -20.09
CA PHE A 66 -3.87 15.06 -18.73
C PHE A 66 -3.91 16.45 -18.11
N GLU A 67 -5.11 17.02 -17.99
CA GLU A 67 -5.34 18.27 -17.27
C GLU A 67 -4.83 18.05 -15.85
N LYS A 68 -3.71 18.70 -15.51
CA LYS A 68 -3.06 18.52 -14.22
C LYS A 68 -4.02 19.03 -13.14
N SER A 69 -4.19 18.25 -12.08
CA SER A 69 -5.02 18.69 -10.96
C SER A 69 -4.44 19.98 -10.36
N PRO A 70 -5.25 21.01 -10.06
CA PRO A 70 -4.77 22.23 -9.40
C PRO A 70 -4.04 21.96 -8.08
N LEU A 71 -4.42 20.91 -7.35
CA LEU A 71 -3.74 20.47 -6.14
C LEU A 71 -2.32 19.96 -6.43
N TYR A 72 -2.14 19.22 -7.53
CA TYR A 72 -0.83 18.74 -7.94
C TYR A 72 0.08 19.90 -8.34
N GLU A 73 -0.44 20.85 -9.12
CA GLU A 73 0.33 22.03 -9.55
C GLU A 73 0.80 22.87 -8.34
N GLN A 74 -0.09 23.13 -7.38
CA GLN A 74 0.26 23.86 -6.16
C GLN A 74 1.38 23.17 -5.36
N VAL A 75 1.29 21.85 -5.21
CA VAL A 75 2.30 21.07 -4.48
C VAL A 75 3.63 21.12 -5.23
N MET A 76 3.62 20.93 -6.55
CA MET A 76 4.84 20.95 -7.35
C MET A 76 5.47 22.33 -7.41
N GLU A 77 4.70 23.41 -7.54
CA GLU A 77 5.23 24.79 -7.50
C GLU A 77 5.94 25.07 -6.17
N TYR A 78 5.34 24.63 -5.05
CA TYR A 78 5.99 24.73 -3.74
C TYR A 78 7.31 23.95 -3.70
N MET A 79 7.34 22.71 -4.20
CA MET A 79 8.56 21.88 -4.19
C MET A 79 9.64 22.45 -5.10
N GLU A 80 9.30 22.82 -6.33
CA GLU A 80 10.23 23.43 -7.27
C GLU A 80 10.90 24.67 -6.68
N LYS A 81 10.15 25.49 -5.94
CA LYS A 81 10.66 26.72 -5.33
C LYS A 81 11.54 26.48 -4.09
N TYR A 82 11.21 25.52 -3.23
CA TYR A 82 11.81 25.42 -1.88
C TYR A 82 12.62 24.15 -1.60
N HIS A 83 12.66 23.17 -2.52
CA HIS A 83 13.30 21.87 -2.26
C HIS A 83 14.79 21.96 -1.85
N GLN A 84 15.55 22.90 -2.44
CA GLN A 84 16.98 23.05 -2.13
C GLN A 84 17.20 23.58 -0.71
N GLU A 85 16.45 24.61 -0.31
CA GLU A 85 16.52 25.20 1.03
C GLU A 85 16.16 24.15 2.10
N ILE A 86 15.03 23.44 1.89
CA ILE A 86 14.58 22.36 2.77
C ILE A 86 15.64 21.26 2.86
N GLY A 87 16.19 20.83 1.72
CA GLY A 87 17.22 19.80 1.67
C GLY A 87 18.49 20.19 2.44
N GLN A 88 18.99 21.40 2.23
CA GLN A 88 20.20 21.90 2.91
C GLN A 88 20.01 21.98 4.42
N GLU A 89 18.84 22.42 4.90
CA GLU A 89 18.51 22.45 6.32
C GLU A 89 18.54 21.03 6.93
N LEU A 90 17.89 20.07 6.28
CA LEU A 90 17.80 18.68 6.76
C LEU A 90 19.18 17.99 6.75
N ILE A 91 19.97 18.20 5.70
CA ILE A 91 21.34 17.68 5.58
C ILE A 91 22.19 18.25 6.71
N GLY A 92 22.16 19.57 6.93
CA GLY A 92 22.89 20.23 8.00
C GLY A 92 22.52 19.69 9.38
N ASN A 93 21.23 19.55 9.65
CA ASN A 93 20.72 18.99 10.91
C ASN A 93 21.17 17.54 11.13
N THR A 94 21.18 16.73 10.07
CA THR A 94 21.56 15.31 10.12
C THR A 94 23.06 15.16 10.37
N LEU A 95 23.89 15.88 9.60
CA LEU A 95 25.35 15.83 9.71
C LEU A 95 25.89 16.47 11.00
N ASN A 96 25.16 17.42 11.59
CA ASN A 96 25.54 17.99 12.89
C ASN A 96 25.19 17.03 14.03
N ARG A 97 24.00 16.42 14.00
CA ARG A 97 23.60 15.42 15.01
C ARG A 97 24.52 14.19 15.03
N SER A 98 24.98 13.74 13.86
CA SER A 98 25.92 12.61 13.78
C SER A 98 27.30 12.92 14.37
N LYS A 99 27.71 14.20 14.39
CA LYS A 99 28.95 14.65 15.05
C LYS A 99 28.80 14.71 16.57
N ASP A 100 27.64 15.15 17.06
CA ASP A 100 27.36 15.32 18.49
C ASP A 100 27.07 13.99 19.20
N PHE A 101 26.48 13.03 18.49
CA PHE A 101 26.23 11.68 19.00
C PHE A 101 27.22 10.68 18.39
N ASN A 102 28.25 10.32 19.16
CA ASN A 102 29.24 9.28 18.79
C ASN A 102 28.64 7.86 18.90
N LEU A 103 27.46 7.64 18.33
CA LEU A 103 26.82 6.34 18.21
C LEU A 103 27.25 5.62 16.91
N GLY A 104 28.10 6.25 16.09
CA GLY A 104 28.56 5.71 14.82
C GLY A 104 27.58 5.96 13.68
N VAL A 105 28.13 6.18 12.47
CA VAL A 105 27.41 6.50 11.22
C VAL A 105 26.29 5.48 10.89
N LYS A 106 26.39 4.26 11.41
CA LYS A 106 25.41 3.18 11.21
C LYS A 106 24.07 3.40 11.93
N ASN A 107 23.99 4.32 12.88
CA ASN A 107 22.78 4.53 13.68
C ASN A 107 21.87 5.66 13.18
N MET A 108 22.28 6.41 12.15
CA MET A 108 21.44 7.40 11.48
C MET A 108 21.35 7.06 10.01
N SER A 109 20.29 6.41 9.57
CA SER A 109 20.14 6.01 8.17
C SER A 109 19.72 7.15 7.26
N GLY A 110 19.32 8.34 7.76
CA GLY A 110 18.70 9.32 6.88
C GLY A 110 18.01 10.49 7.58
N PHE A 111 17.10 11.12 6.87
CA PHE A 111 16.22 12.17 7.39
C PHE A 111 14.83 12.10 6.78
N THR A 112 13.85 12.59 7.55
CA THR A 112 12.45 12.69 7.14
C THR A 112 11.97 14.12 7.31
N TRP A 113 11.21 14.60 6.33
CA TRP A 113 10.51 15.87 6.33
C TRP A 113 9.04 15.64 6.06
N GLN A 114 8.18 16.40 6.73
CA GLN A 114 6.75 16.33 6.52
C GLN A 114 6.14 17.73 6.59
N LYS A 115 5.23 18.02 5.68
CA LYS A 115 4.48 19.28 5.68
C LYS A 115 3.09 19.09 5.09
N PRO A 116 2.03 19.56 5.78
CA PRO A 116 0.72 19.70 5.17
C PRO A 116 0.73 20.87 4.18
N LEU A 117 0.33 20.60 2.93
CA LEU A 117 0.09 21.59 1.88
C LEU A 117 -1.42 21.61 1.60
N GLY A 118 -2.13 22.39 2.41
CA GLY A 118 -3.59 22.40 2.40
C GLY A 118 -4.15 21.06 2.88
N VAL A 119 -4.84 20.38 1.97
CA VAL A 119 -5.48 19.07 2.18
C VAL A 119 -4.58 17.87 1.83
N VAL A 120 -3.41 18.13 1.26
CA VAL A 120 -2.42 17.12 0.90
C VAL A 120 -1.35 17.08 1.98
N SER A 121 -1.15 15.92 2.60
CA SER A 121 0.03 15.69 3.44
C SER A 121 1.18 15.26 2.55
N VAL A 122 2.31 15.96 2.64
CA VAL A 122 3.52 15.59 1.91
C VAL A 122 4.60 15.14 2.88
N ILE A 123 5.16 13.96 2.61
CA ILE A 123 6.26 13.38 3.37
C ILE A 123 7.39 13.13 2.38
N ALA A 124 8.61 13.58 2.71
CA ALA A 124 9.82 13.31 1.98
C ALA A 124 10.82 12.62 2.91
N ASP A 125 11.35 11.48 2.52
CA ASP A 125 12.24 10.65 3.31
C ASP A 125 13.46 10.26 2.48
N ARG A 126 14.66 10.51 2.99
CA ARG A 126 15.91 10.02 2.40
C ARG A 126 16.53 9.03 3.35
N GLN A 127 16.79 7.82 2.87
CA GLN A 127 17.57 6.80 3.60
C GLN A 127 18.81 6.42 2.81
N VAL A 128 19.90 6.14 3.52
CA VAL A 128 21.22 5.77 3.00
C VAL A 128 21.67 4.52 3.72
N ILE A 129 21.69 3.41 2.99
CA ILE A 129 21.97 2.08 3.53
C ILE A 129 23.16 1.46 2.81
N PRO A 130 24.01 0.66 3.46
CA PRO A 130 25.07 -0.06 2.77
C PRO A 130 24.45 -1.10 1.85
N SER A 131 24.90 -1.16 0.59
CA SER A 131 24.42 -2.19 -0.34
C SER A 131 24.85 -3.58 0.15
N THR A 132 23.98 -4.56 -0.05
CA THR A 132 24.28 -5.98 0.27
C THR A 132 25.09 -6.66 -0.82
N THR A 133 25.16 -6.07 -2.01
CA THR A 133 25.73 -6.71 -3.20
C THR A 133 27.09 -6.15 -3.62
N ASN A 134 27.40 -4.92 -3.19
CA ASN A 134 28.61 -4.23 -3.56
C ASN A 134 29.14 -3.38 -2.39
N SER A 135 30.34 -2.82 -2.53
CA SER A 135 30.94 -1.96 -1.51
C SER A 135 30.44 -0.50 -1.56
N LYS A 136 29.27 -0.25 -2.15
CA LYS A 136 28.66 1.08 -2.28
C LYS A 136 27.53 1.24 -1.25
N TRP A 137 26.98 2.45 -1.21
CA TRP A 137 25.78 2.78 -0.45
C TRP A 137 24.62 3.01 -1.42
N GLU A 138 23.42 2.66 -0.99
CA GLU A 138 22.16 2.88 -1.70
C GLU A 138 21.41 4.02 -1.04
N VAL A 139 21.00 4.99 -1.84
CA VAL A 139 20.18 6.13 -1.42
C VAL A 139 18.76 5.86 -1.89
N HIS A 140 17.83 5.77 -0.93
CA HIS A 140 16.40 5.66 -1.15
C HIS A 140 15.75 7.02 -0.89
N ASP A 141 15.39 7.69 -1.98
CA ASP A 141 14.67 8.95 -1.95
C ASP A 141 13.18 8.70 -2.16
N LEU A 142 12.37 8.94 -1.13
CA LEU A 142 10.93 8.69 -1.14
C LEU A 142 10.16 9.99 -0.95
N ILE A 143 9.19 10.26 -1.82
CA ILE A 143 8.17 11.29 -1.57
C ILE A 143 6.78 10.68 -1.63
N LEU A 144 5.97 11.00 -0.63
CA LEU A 144 4.61 10.50 -0.44
C LEU A 144 3.64 11.67 -0.37
N PHE A 145 2.64 11.64 -1.23
CA PHE A 145 1.48 12.52 -1.21
C PHE A 145 0.28 11.75 -0.68
N SER A 146 -0.35 12.23 0.38
CA SER A 146 -1.48 11.58 1.03
C SER A 146 -2.69 12.51 1.09
N VAL A 147 -3.85 12.02 0.67
CA VAL A 147 -5.13 12.71 0.76
C VAL A 147 -6.14 11.79 1.44
N ASN A 148 -6.73 12.27 2.53
CA ASN A 148 -7.85 11.62 3.19
C ASN A 148 -9.15 12.36 2.84
N ALA A 149 -10.16 11.64 2.37
CA ALA A 149 -11.39 12.26 1.88
C ALA A 149 -12.17 12.98 2.99
N LYS A 150 -12.20 12.42 4.21
CA LYS A 150 -12.85 13.08 5.35
C LYS A 150 -12.16 14.41 5.66
N THR A 151 -10.84 14.43 5.80
CA THR A 151 -10.09 15.67 6.06
C THR A 151 -10.25 16.71 4.94
N PHE A 152 -10.28 16.25 3.69
CA PHE A 152 -10.56 17.11 2.54
C PHE A 152 -11.96 17.77 2.62
N LEU A 153 -13.00 16.97 2.87
CA LEU A 153 -14.38 17.44 2.98
C LEU A 153 -14.58 18.32 4.21
N GLU A 154 -13.96 17.99 5.34
CA GLU A 154 -13.93 18.84 6.55
C GLU A 154 -13.34 20.22 6.23
N SER A 155 -12.19 20.26 5.54
CA SER A 155 -11.57 21.54 5.13
C SER A 155 -12.47 22.35 4.20
N LEU A 156 -13.15 21.72 3.23
CA LEU A 156 -14.10 22.42 2.36
C LEU A 156 -15.32 22.93 3.12
N SER A 157 -15.81 22.17 4.10
CA SER A 157 -16.91 22.56 4.98
C SER A 157 -16.54 23.74 5.88
N ASP A 158 -15.34 23.73 6.46
CA ASP A 158 -14.82 24.81 7.32
C ASP A 158 -14.61 26.12 6.53
N GLN A 159 -14.23 26.02 5.26
CA GLN A 159 -14.18 27.16 4.33
C GLN A 159 -15.59 27.58 3.85
N GLY A 160 -16.61 26.78 4.18
CA GLY A 160 -18.00 26.94 3.80
C GLY A 160 -18.24 26.79 2.31
N ALA A 161 -17.40 26.04 1.60
CA ALA A 161 -17.56 25.69 0.19
C ALA A 161 -18.65 24.62 0.00
N ILE A 162 -18.81 23.76 1.00
CA ILE A 162 -19.83 22.72 1.06
C ILE A 162 -20.53 22.77 2.42
N ARG A 163 -21.73 22.18 2.49
CA ARG A 163 -22.39 21.87 3.76
C ARG A 163 -22.53 20.36 3.88
N ILE A 164 -21.96 19.80 4.94
CA ILE A 164 -21.96 18.36 5.20
C ILE A 164 -22.10 18.11 6.70
N GLU A 165 -22.91 17.13 7.07
CA GLU A 165 -23.12 16.74 8.46
C GLU A 165 -22.00 15.80 8.96
N GLN A 166 -21.77 15.80 10.27
CA GLN A 166 -20.74 14.93 10.89
C GLN A 166 -21.00 13.43 10.68
N ALA A 167 -22.26 13.02 10.58
CA ALA A 167 -22.61 11.64 10.25
C ALA A 167 -22.18 11.28 8.80
N GLN A 168 -22.44 12.18 7.84
CA GLN A 168 -22.03 12.02 6.43
C GLN A 168 -20.51 12.00 6.29
N LEU A 169 -19.78 12.84 7.04
CA LEU A 169 -18.31 12.86 7.04
C LEU A 169 -17.69 11.53 7.47
N LYS A 170 -18.31 10.81 8.41
CA LYS A 170 -17.83 9.49 8.85
C LYS A 170 -17.87 8.45 7.74
N ALA A 171 -18.81 8.55 6.79
CA ALA A 171 -18.88 7.65 5.64
C ALA A 171 -17.63 7.73 4.75
N PHE A 172 -16.90 8.86 4.78
CA PHE A 172 -15.67 9.08 4.01
C PHE A 172 -14.38 8.81 4.79
N ALA A 173 -14.47 8.42 6.07
CA ALA A 173 -13.29 8.24 6.93
C ALA A 173 -12.33 7.16 6.43
N GLY A 174 -12.85 6.12 5.77
CA GLY A 174 -12.04 5.04 5.20
C GLY A 174 -11.66 5.23 3.73
N LEU A 175 -11.99 6.37 3.11
CA LEU A 175 -11.59 6.69 1.75
C LEU A 175 -10.27 7.46 1.77
N SER A 176 -9.21 6.85 1.23
CA SER A 176 -7.89 7.47 1.17
C SER A 176 -7.17 7.21 -0.15
N PHE A 177 -6.34 8.18 -0.55
CA PHE A 177 -5.45 8.06 -1.69
C PHE A 177 -4.04 8.46 -1.28
N ASN A 178 -3.08 7.61 -1.61
CA ASN A 178 -1.66 7.82 -1.39
C ASN A 178 -0.92 7.63 -2.71
N ARG A 179 -0.04 8.55 -3.05
CA ARG A 179 0.87 8.43 -4.19
C ARG A 179 2.30 8.55 -3.70
N GLN A 180 3.08 7.51 -3.91
CA GLN A 180 4.47 7.44 -3.53
C GLN A 180 5.34 7.43 -4.78
N TYR A 181 6.42 8.20 -4.75
CA TYR A 181 7.52 8.08 -5.69
C TYR A 181 8.77 7.68 -4.91
N GLU A 182 9.50 6.70 -5.42
CA GLU A 182 10.76 6.26 -4.82
C GLU A 182 11.85 6.25 -5.89
N TYR A 183 13.00 6.86 -5.59
CA TYR A 183 14.19 6.85 -6.43
C TYR A 183 15.34 6.19 -5.66
N ILE A 184 15.85 5.08 -6.19
CA ILE A 184 16.95 4.31 -5.61
C ILE A 184 18.17 4.46 -6.50
N HIS A 185 19.31 4.84 -5.92
CA HIS A 185 20.57 4.98 -6.64
C HIS A 185 21.79 4.71 -5.77
N SER A 186 22.92 4.42 -6.40
CA SER A 186 24.16 4.05 -5.70
C SER A 186 25.14 5.22 -5.58
N VAL A 187 25.80 5.34 -4.42
CA VAL A 187 26.84 6.33 -4.12
C VAL A 187 28.05 5.67 -3.44
N SER A 188 29.20 6.35 -3.43
CA SER A 188 30.44 5.77 -2.90
C SER A 188 30.53 5.77 -1.37
N SER A 189 29.82 6.68 -0.70
CA SER A 189 29.87 6.85 0.76
C SER A 189 28.53 7.29 1.35
N TYR A 190 28.37 7.10 2.66
CA TYR A 190 27.20 7.59 3.39
C TYR A 190 27.09 9.12 3.32
N GLU A 191 28.20 9.81 3.52
CA GLU A 191 28.26 11.28 3.52
C GLU A 191 27.87 11.86 2.17
N GLU A 192 28.32 11.22 1.08
CA GLU A 192 27.88 11.55 -0.28
C GLU A 192 26.37 11.37 -0.39
N GLY A 193 25.84 10.20 0.00
CA GLY A 193 24.41 9.89 -0.11
C GLY A 193 23.49 10.85 0.63
N ILE A 194 23.86 11.24 1.85
CA ILE A 194 23.10 12.25 2.60
C ILE A 194 23.18 13.61 1.92
N SER A 195 24.38 14.01 1.48
CA SER A 195 24.66 15.35 0.95
C SER A 195 24.24 15.58 -0.50
N LEU A 196 23.68 14.57 -1.17
CA LEU A 196 23.21 14.68 -2.54
C LEU A 196 22.17 15.79 -2.69
N ASP A 197 22.11 16.37 -3.88
CA ASP A 197 21.07 17.32 -4.25
C ASP A 197 19.67 16.73 -3.99
N SER A 198 18.78 17.54 -3.43
CA SER A 198 17.46 17.11 -2.98
C SER A 198 16.43 17.03 -4.11
N SER A 199 16.80 17.37 -5.36
CA SER A 199 15.90 17.28 -6.52
C SER A 199 15.41 15.84 -6.76
N LYS A 200 16.25 14.82 -6.57
CA LYS A 200 15.82 13.41 -6.71
C LYS A 200 14.77 13.01 -5.66
N LEU A 201 14.81 13.63 -4.49
CA LEU A 201 13.83 13.45 -3.42
C LEU A 201 12.52 14.18 -3.72
N PHE A 202 12.59 15.51 -3.90
CA PHE A 202 11.38 16.35 -3.97
C PHE A 202 10.78 16.46 -5.38
N LEU A 203 11.57 16.27 -6.43
CA LEU A 203 11.16 16.43 -7.83
C LEU A 203 11.08 15.09 -8.58
N SER A 204 11.10 13.95 -7.87
CA SER A 204 10.85 12.64 -8.47
C SER A 204 9.54 12.55 -9.28
N PRO A 205 8.44 13.27 -8.98
CA PRO A 205 7.26 13.28 -9.86
C PRO A 205 7.55 13.80 -11.26
N ALA A 206 8.45 14.79 -11.39
CA ALA A 206 8.79 15.39 -12.68
C ALA A 206 9.48 14.40 -13.62
N VAL A 207 10.21 13.41 -13.09
CA VAL A 207 10.86 12.35 -13.88
C VAL A 207 9.81 11.58 -14.68
N PHE A 208 8.65 11.28 -14.09
CA PHE A 208 7.57 10.53 -14.73
C PHE A 208 6.90 11.26 -15.92
N HIS A 209 7.11 12.58 -16.01
CA HIS A 209 6.53 13.43 -17.07
C HIS A 209 7.53 13.85 -18.15
N GLY A 210 8.82 13.52 -18.02
CA GLY A 210 9.89 13.96 -18.92
C GLY A 210 10.62 12.81 -19.63
N ALA A 211 11.89 13.03 -19.97
CA ALA A 211 12.78 12.02 -20.57
C ALA A 211 13.21 10.99 -19.52
N LEU A 212 12.29 10.10 -19.14
CA LEU A 212 12.34 9.11 -18.07
C LEU A 212 13.71 8.44 -17.84
N TYR A 213 14.32 7.91 -18.90
CA TYR A 213 15.54 7.09 -18.81
C TYR A 213 16.83 7.90 -18.94
N GLN A 214 16.79 9.12 -19.48
CA GLN A 214 18.00 9.93 -19.67
C GLN A 214 18.56 10.48 -18.36
N ALA A 215 17.69 10.62 -17.35
CA ALA A 215 18.06 11.06 -16.01
C ALA A 215 18.51 9.92 -15.09
N MET A 216 18.49 8.66 -15.56
CA MET A 216 18.82 7.48 -14.76
C MET A 216 20.23 6.99 -15.06
N TRP A 217 21.00 6.69 -14.02
CA TRP A 217 22.31 6.08 -14.16
C TRP A 217 22.18 4.56 -14.14
N PRO A 218 23.16 3.81 -14.67
CA PRO A 218 23.15 2.36 -14.53
C PRO A 218 23.06 1.91 -13.07
N GLY A 219 22.13 1.00 -12.79
CA GLY A 219 21.79 0.54 -11.45
C GLY A 219 20.71 1.37 -10.74
N ASP A 220 20.32 2.52 -11.30
CA ASP A 220 19.24 3.32 -10.72
C ASP A 220 17.88 2.67 -10.97
N SER A 221 16.95 2.88 -10.04
CA SER A 221 15.55 2.55 -10.23
C SER A 221 14.64 3.65 -9.70
N ILE A 222 13.52 3.85 -10.37
CA ILE A 222 12.48 4.80 -9.95
C ILE A 222 11.12 4.11 -9.99
N SER A 223 10.31 4.28 -8.96
CA SER A 223 8.96 3.73 -8.88
C SER A 223 7.93 4.81 -8.59
N LYS A 224 6.73 4.62 -9.12
CA LYS A 224 5.51 5.37 -8.80
C LYS A 224 4.47 4.38 -8.33
N LYS A 225 4.00 4.52 -7.09
CA LYS A 225 3.03 3.63 -6.46
C LYS A 225 1.82 4.43 -6.00
N ASP A 226 0.68 4.13 -6.62
CA ASP A 226 -0.62 4.64 -6.25
C ASP A 226 -1.32 3.62 -5.36
N TYR A 227 -1.80 4.06 -4.21
CA TYR A 227 -2.57 3.28 -3.26
C TYR A 227 -3.89 3.98 -3.00
N PHE A 228 -4.99 3.27 -3.23
CA PHE A 228 -6.34 3.72 -3.00
C PHE A 228 -7.04 2.74 -2.08
N SER A 229 -7.68 3.24 -1.02
CA SER A 229 -8.42 2.40 -0.08
C SER A 229 -9.82 2.92 0.16
N ILE A 230 -10.76 1.98 0.28
CA ILE A 230 -12.10 2.21 0.81
C ILE A 230 -12.31 1.23 1.94
N HIS A 231 -12.43 1.74 3.15
CA HIS A 231 -12.76 0.95 4.33
C HIS A 231 -14.07 1.42 4.93
N ALA A 232 -14.90 0.48 5.36
CA ALA A 232 -16.17 0.76 6.03
C ALA A 232 -16.38 -0.25 7.15
N GLY A 233 -16.74 0.23 8.32
CA GLY A 233 -16.93 -0.63 9.48
C GLY A 233 -17.57 0.10 10.64
N GLY A 234 -18.00 -0.69 11.62
CA GLY A 234 -18.61 -0.21 12.84
C GLY A 234 -18.25 -1.13 13.99
N ALA A 235 -18.13 -0.54 15.18
CA ALA A 235 -17.95 -1.27 16.41
C ALA A 235 -18.97 -0.76 17.44
N VAL A 236 -19.53 -1.70 18.19
CA VAL A 236 -20.46 -1.44 19.30
C VAL A 236 -19.87 -2.09 20.54
N HIS A 237 -19.86 -1.36 21.64
CA HIS A 237 -19.45 -1.84 22.95
C HIS A 237 -20.53 -1.46 23.97
N LEU A 238 -21.07 -2.46 24.67
CA LEU A 238 -22.16 -2.33 25.62
C LEU A 238 -21.76 -2.96 26.96
N PRO A 239 -21.67 -2.19 28.05
CA PRO A 239 -21.62 -2.74 29.40
C PRO A 239 -23.03 -3.21 29.77
N ILE A 240 -23.32 -4.51 29.57
CA ILE A 240 -24.67 -5.08 29.77
C ILE A 240 -25.06 -5.05 31.25
N TYR A 241 -24.11 -5.35 32.13
CA TYR A 241 -24.28 -5.38 33.58
C TYR A 241 -22.94 -5.06 34.26
N LYS A 242 -22.95 -4.77 35.57
CA LYS A 242 -21.70 -4.49 36.32
C LYS A 242 -20.69 -5.62 36.13
N GLY A 243 -19.63 -5.32 35.39
CA GLY A 243 -18.57 -6.24 35.06
C GLY A 243 -18.92 -7.29 34.02
N LEU A 244 -19.89 -7.06 33.14
CA LEU A 244 -20.15 -7.88 31.95
C LEU A 244 -20.20 -6.97 30.71
N ASP A 245 -19.25 -7.17 29.82
CA ASP A 245 -19.06 -6.39 28.61
C ASP A 245 -19.37 -7.24 27.38
N LEU A 246 -20.13 -6.66 26.45
CA LEU A 246 -20.33 -7.19 25.11
C LEU A 246 -19.74 -6.22 24.09
N SER A 247 -18.91 -6.71 23.19
CA SER A 247 -18.46 -5.96 22.02
C SER A 247 -18.73 -6.73 20.74
N ALA A 248 -19.06 -6.01 19.68
CA ALA A 248 -19.16 -6.54 18.33
C ALA A 248 -18.58 -5.52 17.36
N ALA A 249 -17.80 -5.99 16.40
CA ALA A 249 -17.20 -5.15 15.37
C ALA A 249 -17.30 -5.84 14.01
N VAL A 250 -17.52 -5.05 12.97
CA VAL A 250 -17.45 -5.50 11.58
C VAL A 250 -16.67 -4.47 10.80
N LEU A 251 -15.73 -4.93 9.98
CA LEU A 251 -14.94 -4.10 9.10
C LEU A 251 -14.83 -4.77 7.74
N GLY A 252 -15.04 -4.03 6.67
CA GLY A 252 -14.79 -4.49 5.32
C GLY A 252 -14.08 -3.42 4.51
N GLY A 253 -13.40 -3.84 3.47
CA GLY A 253 -12.69 -2.89 2.64
C GLY A 253 -12.17 -3.45 1.33
N VAL A 254 -11.81 -2.53 0.45
CA VAL A 254 -11.11 -2.78 -0.79
C VAL A 254 -9.95 -1.82 -0.90
N GLU A 255 -8.79 -2.35 -1.27
CA GLU A 255 -7.57 -1.61 -1.53
C GLU A 255 -7.11 -1.91 -2.95
N LYS A 256 -6.70 -0.88 -3.67
CA LYS A 256 -6.12 -0.99 -5.00
C LYS A 256 -4.74 -0.34 -4.98
N ILE A 257 -3.75 -1.11 -5.38
CA ILE A 257 -2.36 -0.70 -5.50
C ILE A 257 -1.97 -0.79 -6.97
N SER A 258 -1.39 0.26 -7.51
CA SER A 258 -0.85 0.29 -8.87
C SER A 258 0.56 0.86 -8.82
N GLU A 259 1.53 0.06 -9.20
CA GLU A 259 2.94 0.40 -9.16
C GLU A 259 3.53 0.31 -10.56
N THR A 260 4.27 1.34 -10.94
CA THR A 260 5.09 1.38 -12.15
C THR A 260 6.52 1.60 -11.72
N LYS A 261 7.41 0.66 -12.03
CA LYS A 261 8.83 0.73 -11.71
C LYS A 261 9.66 0.70 -12.99
N LEU A 262 10.58 1.63 -13.10
CA LEU A 262 11.62 1.70 -14.12
C LEU A 262 12.96 1.35 -13.46
N SER A 263 13.79 0.56 -14.12
CA SER A 263 15.12 0.21 -13.63
C SER A 263 16.08 0.08 -14.80
N LEU A 264 17.28 0.63 -14.66
CA LEU A 264 18.31 0.56 -15.70
C LEU A 264 19.37 -0.46 -15.29
N ASN A 265 19.37 -1.63 -15.92
CA ASN A 265 20.22 -2.74 -15.53
C ASN A 265 21.35 -2.96 -16.53
N GLU A 266 22.55 -3.26 -16.04
CA GLU A 266 23.66 -3.75 -16.87
C GLU A 266 23.32 -5.13 -17.43
N THR A 267 23.52 -5.33 -18.73
CA THR A 267 23.40 -6.65 -19.35
C THR A 267 24.71 -7.43 -19.21
N ASN A 268 24.61 -8.74 -18.97
CA ASN A 268 25.74 -9.67 -18.91
C ASN A 268 26.30 -10.03 -20.30
N SER A 269 26.37 -9.07 -21.23
CA SER A 269 26.98 -9.26 -22.54
C SER A 269 28.50 -9.08 -22.43
N SER A 270 29.26 -10.12 -22.77
CA SER A 270 30.72 -10.17 -22.64
C SER A 270 31.50 -9.30 -23.65
N VAL A 271 30.81 -8.63 -24.58
CA VAL A 271 31.45 -7.96 -25.73
C VAL A 271 31.25 -6.44 -25.71
N TYR A 272 30.14 -5.95 -25.14
CA TYR A 272 29.89 -4.52 -24.91
C TYR A 272 29.05 -4.35 -23.64
N ARG A 273 29.31 -3.30 -22.84
CA ARG A 273 28.40 -2.86 -21.78
C ARG A 273 27.14 -2.30 -22.45
N ASP A 274 26.14 -3.15 -22.64
CA ASP A 274 24.80 -2.75 -23.04
C ASP A 274 23.89 -2.72 -21.80
N PHE A 275 22.83 -1.93 -21.84
CA PHE A 275 21.91 -1.75 -20.72
C PHE A 275 20.48 -2.06 -21.16
N ASP A 276 19.72 -2.64 -20.25
CA ASP A 276 18.29 -2.85 -20.43
C ASP A 276 17.53 -1.85 -19.55
N LEU A 277 16.59 -1.12 -20.13
CA LEU A 277 15.54 -0.46 -19.36
C LEU A 277 14.46 -1.51 -19.07
N ILE A 278 14.29 -1.83 -17.80
CA ILE A 278 13.23 -2.71 -17.31
C ILE A 278 12.06 -1.85 -16.83
N LEU A 279 10.90 -2.05 -17.43
CA LEU A 279 9.64 -1.45 -17.03
C LEU A 279 8.76 -2.55 -16.42
N LYS A 280 8.43 -2.40 -15.14
CA LYS A 280 7.58 -3.31 -14.39
C LYS A 280 6.29 -2.61 -13.99
N PHE A 281 5.16 -3.20 -14.33
CA PHE A 281 3.86 -2.80 -13.79
C PHE A 281 3.40 -3.85 -12.79
N ASN A 282 2.87 -3.42 -11.66
CA ASN A 282 2.33 -4.28 -10.62
C ASN A 282 1.01 -3.70 -10.13
N ASN A 283 -0.07 -4.39 -10.46
CA ASN A 283 -1.42 -4.01 -10.07
C ASN A 283 -1.95 -5.04 -9.06
N LYS A 284 -2.25 -4.60 -7.85
CA LYS A 284 -2.74 -5.44 -6.77
C LYS A 284 -4.08 -4.93 -6.25
N THR A 285 -5.02 -5.84 -6.01
CA THR A 285 -6.33 -5.53 -5.45
C THR A 285 -6.56 -6.45 -4.26
N ASN A 286 -6.79 -5.86 -3.09
CA ASN A 286 -7.10 -6.58 -1.86
C ASN A 286 -8.54 -6.29 -1.49
N ALA A 287 -9.35 -7.30 -1.26
CA ALA A 287 -10.66 -7.20 -0.64
C ALA A 287 -10.64 -7.95 0.68
N PHE A 288 -11.14 -7.35 1.74
CA PHE A 288 -11.14 -8.00 3.05
C PHE A 288 -12.44 -7.76 3.80
N PHE A 289 -12.74 -8.68 4.72
CA PHE A 289 -13.88 -8.65 5.62
C PHE A 289 -13.49 -9.26 6.96
N GLY A 290 -13.78 -8.58 8.05
CA GLY A 290 -13.58 -9.02 9.41
C GLY A 290 -14.86 -8.84 10.22
N ALA A 291 -15.19 -9.83 11.04
CA ALA A 291 -16.27 -9.76 12.02
C ALA A 291 -15.78 -10.33 13.35
N GLU A 292 -16.01 -9.58 14.43
CA GLU A 292 -15.64 -9.95 15.78
C GLU A 292 -16.85 -9.79 16.71
N ALA A 293 -17.04 -10.73 17.62
CA ALA A 293 -17.95 -10.62 18.75
C ALA A 293 -17.27 -11.18 20.01
N ASN A 294 -17.32 -10.43 21.11
CA ASN A 294 -16.65 -10.79 22.35
C ASN A 294 -17.57 -10.48 23.55
N LEU A 295 -17.71 -11.45 24.44
CA LEU A 295 -18.38 -11.33 25.73
C LEU A 295 -17.33 -11.57 26.81
N ALA A 296 -17.13 -10.59 27.70
CA ALA A 296 -16.12 -10.67 28.75
C ALA A 296 -16.70 -10.26 30.11
N LEU A 297 -16.18 -10.85 31.18
CA LEU A 297 -16.35 -10.32 32.52
C LEU A 297 -15.25 -9.30 32.81
N ASP A 298 -15.63 -8.13 33.29
CA ASP A 298 -14.73 -7.06 33.70
C ASP A 298 -14.81 -6.85 35.23
N PHE A 299 -13.76 -7.28 35.93
CA PHE A 299 -13.64 -7.05 37.36
C PHE A 299 -12.96 -5.70 37.61
N PHE A 300 -13.77 -4.63 37.63
CA PHE A 300 -13.36 -3.27 38.02
C PHE A 300 -12.23 -2.66 37.16
N ASN A 301 -12.18 -2.97 35.86
CA ASN A 301 -11.09 -2.63 34.94
C ASN A 301 -9.72 -3.20 35.34
N LEU A 302 -9.65 -4.09 36.34
CA LEU A 302 -8.40 -4.73 36.79
C LEU A 302 -8.15 -6.05 36.08
N LEU A 303 -9.23 -6.81 35.81
CA LEU A 303 -9.14 -8.13 35.20
C LEU A 303 -10.30 -8.35 34.23
N LYS A 304 -9.96 -8.57 32.95
CA LYS A 304 -10.91 -8.96 31.91
C LYS A 304 -10.81 -10.45 31.62
N ILE A 305 -11.90 -11.19 31.83
CA ILE A 305 -11.99 -12.62 31.53
C ILE A 305 -12.95 -12.80 30.36
N THR A 306 -12.41 -13.15 29.19
CA THR A 306 -13.21 -13.50 28.02
C THR A 306 -14.03 -14.77 28.30
N LEU A 307 -15.36 -14.66 28.17
CA LEU A 307 -16.30 -15.78 28.27
C LEU A 307 -16.59 -16.40 26.92
N LEU A 308 -16.74 -15.57 25.89
CA LEU A 308 -17.01 -15.99 24.53
C LEU A 308 -16.30 -15.03 23.58
N LYS A 309 -15.54 -15.54 22.62
CA LYS A 309 -14.98 -14.77 21.51
C LYS A 309 -15.29 -15.50 20.22
N PHE A 310 -15.72 -14.76 19.23
CA PHE A 310 -15.85 -15.18 17.86
C PHE A 310 -15.13 -14.14 17.01
N GLU A 311 -14.24 -14.60 16.16
CA GLU A 311 -13.54 -13.76 15.21
C GLU A 311 -13.46 -14.51 13.88
N TYR A 312 -13.84 -13.82 12.82
CA TYR A 312 -13.75 -14.31 11.45
C TYR A 312 -13.11 -13.24 10.60
N GLN A 313 -12.06 -13.61 9.87
CA GLN A 313 -11.42 -12.74 8.90
C GLN A 313 -11.33 -13.46 7.55
N PHE A 314 -11.54 -12.69 6.50
CA PHE A 314 -11.40 -13.11 5.12
C PHE A 314 -10.61 -12.05 4.37
N SER A 315 -9.62 -12.48 3.60
CA SER A 315 -8.92 -11.62 2.65
C SER A 315 -8.80 -12.30 1.30
N TYR A 316 -9.00 -11.54 0.25
CA TYR A 316 -8.76 -11.93 -1.12
C TYR A 316 -7.84 -10.91 -1.77
N GLU A 317 -6.70 -11.38 -2.24
CA GLU A 317 -5.72 -10.60 -2.96
C GLU A 317 -5.61 -11.12 -4.39
N LYS A 318 -5.58 -10.20 -5.35
CA LYS A 318 -5.22 -10.47 -6.73
C LYS A 318 -4.10 -9.53 -7.13
N SER A 319 -2.98 -10.06 -7.62
CA SER A 319 -1.90 -9.28 -8.21
C SER A 319 -1.68 -9.67 -9.67
N LEU A 320 -1.36 -8.68 -10.49
CA LEU A 320 -0.90 -8.83 -11.86
C LEU A 320 0.38 -8.02 -12.01
N THR A 321 1.47 -8.72 -12.25
CA THR A 321 2.77 -8.13 -12.55
C THR A 321 3.12 -8.38 -14.01
N SER A 322 3.54 -7.36 -14.73
CA SER A 322 4.05 -7.49 -16.10
C SER A 322 5.40 -6.79 -16.22
N VAL A 323 6.35 -7.45 -16.85
CA VAL A 323 7.73 -6.99 -16.98
C VAL A 323 8.08 -6.86 -18.46
N TYR A 324 8.57 -5.68 -18.81
CA TYR A 324 8.97 -5.30 -20.16
C TYR A 324 10.44 -4.93 -20.16
N ARG A 325 11.13 -5.32 -21.21
CA ARG A 325 12.57 -5.12 -21.35
C ARG A 325 12.86 -4.42 -22.66
N PHE A 326 13.48 -3.25 -22.56
CA PHE A 326 13.86 -2.42 -23.70
C PHE A 326 15.38 -2.33 -23.76
N PRO A 327 16.02 -2.86 -24.81
CA PRO A 327 17.43 -2.61 -25.04
C PRO A 327 17.67 -1.10 -25.21
N VAL A 328 18.64 -0.53 -24.49
CA VAL A 328 18.92 0.91 -24.57
C VAL A 328 19.40 1.32 -25.96
N SER A 329 20.09 0.42 -26.67
CA SER A 329 20.48 0.61 -28.08
C SER A 329 19.30 0.87 -29.02
N GLU A 330 18.11 0.35 -28.71
CA GLU A 330 16.86 0.65 -29.43
C GLU A 330 16.25 1.97 -28.95
N LEU A 331 16.28 2.25 -27.64
CA LEU A 331 15.75 3.49 -27.06
C LEU A 331 16.48 4.75 -27.57
N ILE A 332 17.80 4.68 -27.79
CA ILE A 332 18.61 5.78 -28.32
C ILE A 332 18.18 6.17 -29.73
N GLN A 333 17.63 5.24 -30.51
CA GLN A 333 17.16 5.50 -31.87
C GLN A 333 15.81 6.24 -31.87
N TYR A 334 15.09 6.26 -30.74
CA TYR A 334 13.84 6.97 -30.63
C TYR A 334 14.10 8.46 -30.39
N GLU A 335 13.63 9.30 -31.31
CA GLU A 335 13.70 10.75 -31.14
C GLU A 335 12.97 11.18 -29.86
N LEU A 336 13.56 12.10 -29.10
CA LEU A 336 12.88 12.79 -28.01
C LEU A 336 11.61 13.45 -28.58
N ASN A 337 10.46 13.13 -28.00
CA ASN A 337 9.12 13.51 -28.46
C ASN A 337 8.61 12.80 -29.74
N GLY A 338 9.32 11.79 -30.24
CA GLY A 338 8.83 10.87 -31.25
C GLY A 338 7.63 10.05 -30.77
N ILE A 339 6.93 9.40 -31.70
CA ILE A 339 5.69 8.67 -31.42
C ILE A 339 5.95 7.53 -30.42
N GLU A 340 7.02 6.79 -30.60
CA GLU A 340 7.46 5.69 -29.74
C GLU A 340 7.77 6.16 -28.32
N HIS A 341 8.47 7.29 -28.19
CA HIS A 341 8.78 7.90 -26.90
C HIS A 341 7.51 8.34 -26.17
N LYS A 342 6.58 8.99 -26.88
CA LYS A 342 5.28 9.39 -26.32
C LYS A 342 4.45 8.18 -25.88
N LYS A 343 4.48 7.08 -26.63
CA LYS A 343 3.80 5.83 -26.27
C LYS A 343 4.38 5.21 -25.00
N LEU A 344 5.70 5.17 -24.88
CA LEU A 344 6.38 4.68 -23.67
C LEU A 344 6.04 5.54 -22.44
N ILE A 345 6.11 6.87 -22.57
CA ILE A 345 5.72 7.81 -21.49
C ILE A 345 4.23 7.63 -21.15
N GLY A 346 3.37 7.47 -22.16
CA GLY A 346 1.95 7.23 -21.99
C GLY A 346 1.68 6.00 -21.13
N ALA A 347 2.32 4.87 -21.46
CA ALA A 347 2.19 3.62 -20.70
C ALA A 347 2.68 3.77 -19.24
N VAL A 348 3.80 4.47 -19.04
CA VAL A 348 4.34 4.74 -17.70
C VAL A 348 3.39 5.63 -16.87
N ASN A 349 2.71 6.59 -17.51
CA ASN A 349 1.80 7.51 -16.83
C ASN A 349 0.42 6.91 -16.57
N SER A 350 -0.14 6.15 -17.50
CA SER A 350 -1.45 5.51 -17.37
C SER A 350 -1.44 4.26 -16.49
N ASN A 351 -0.26 3.71 -16.19
CA ASN A 351 -0.09 2.39 -15.58
C ASN A 351 -0.83 1.28 -16.37
N SER A 352 -0.99 1.48 -17.69
CA SER A 352 -1.70 0.56 -18.58
C SER A 352 -0.94 0.39 -19.89
N ILE A 353 -1.08 -0.80 -20.47
CA ILE A 353 -0.43 -1.15 -21.74
C ILE A 353 -1.54 -1.50 -22.71
N GLU A 354 -2.07 -0.46 -23.31
CA GLU A 354 -2.99 -0.59 -24.46
C GLU A 354 -2.21 -0.52 -25.79
N ASP A 355 -0.93 -0.12 -25.75
CA ASP A 355 -0.12 0.08 -26.94
C ASP A 355 0.68 -1.17 -27.34
N GLU A 356 0.48 -1.59 -28.60
CA GLU A 356 1.18 -2.70 -29.23
C GLU A 356 2.71 -2.53 -29.21
N PHE A 357 3.22 -1.29 -29.28
CA PHE A 357 4.65 -0.99 -29.21
C PHE A 357 5.28 -1.52 -27.92
N VAL A 358 4.66 -1.23 -26.77
CA VAL A 358 5.14 -1.68 -25.46
C VAL A 358 4.95 -3.19 -25.32
N ALA A 359 3.83 -3.74 -25.81
CA ALA A 359 3.53 -5.16 -25.73
C ALA A 359 4.59 -6.05 -26.40
N ARG A 360 5.25 -5.60 -27.48
CA ARG A 360 6.34 -6.35 -28.15
C ARG A 360 7.56 -6.59 -27.26
N HIS A 361 7.75 -5.75 -26.25
CA HIS A 361 8.86 -5.81 -25.30
C HIS A 361 8.52 -6.62 -24.05
N LEU A 362 7.37 -7.31 -24.02
CA LEU A 362 6.99 -8.17 -22.91
C LEU A 362 8.04 -9.28 -22.72
N ASP A 363 8.64 -9.32 -21.54
CA ASP A 363 9.55 -10.38 -21.11
C ASP A 363 8.72 -11.53 -20.52
N HIS A 364 7.94 -11.21 -19.47
CA HIS A 364 7.01 -12.13 -18.84
C HIS A 364 5.91 -11.37 -18.10
N TYR A 365 4.86 -12.10 -17.73
CA TYR A 365 3.89 -11.64 -16.74
C TYR A 365 3.59 -12.72 -15.71
N GLU A 366 3.10 -12.28 -14.57
CA GLU A 366 2.78 -13.06 -13.39
C GLU A 366 1.39 -12.63 -12.90
N GLU A 367 0.46 -13.58 -12.77
CA GLU A 367 -0.81 -13.38 -12.08
C GLU A 367 -0.80 -14.20 -10.80
N SER A 368 -1.05 -13.57 -9.65
CA SER A 368 -1.22 -14.27 -8.39
C SER A 368 -2.59 -13.98 -7.77
N ARG A 369 -3.13 -14.99 -7.09
CA ARG A 369 -4.38 -14.89 -6.34
C ARG A 369 -4.17 -15.57 -5.00
N LEU A 370 -4.45 -14.86 -3.93
CA LEU A 370 -4.32 -15.35 -2.57
C LEU A 370 -5.67 -15.19 -1.86
N LYS A 371 -6.16 -16.27 -1.25
CA LYS A 371 -7.35 -16.27 -0.40
C LYS A 371 -6.95 -16.74 0.98
N THR A 372 -7.29 -15.96 1.99
CA THR A 372 -7.06 -16.34 3.39
C THR A 372 -8.38 -16.31 4.13
N HIS A 373 -8.61 -17.33 4.95
CA HIS A 373 -9.69 -17.40 5.91
C HIS A 373 -9.10 -17.68 7.28
N ASP A 374 -9.41 -16.83 8.25
CA ASP A 374 -9.08 -17.02 9.64
C ASP A 374 -10.35 -17.09 10.48
N PHE A 375 -10.37 -18.04 11.39
CA PHE A 375 -11.48 -18.28 12.29
C PHE A 375 -10.92 -18.57 13.68
N ASP A 376 -11.30 -17.76 14.65
CA ASP A 376 -11.00 -17.98 16.06
C ASP A 376 -12.32 -18.03 16.84
N PHE A 377 -12.52 -19.12 17.56
CA PHE A 377 -13.64 -19.30 18.45
C PHE A 377 -13.14 -19.71 19.81
N TYR A 378 -13.56 -18.96 20.82
CA TYR A 378 -13.23 -19.20 22.20
C TYR A 378 -14.49 -19.24 23.04
N PHE A 379 -14.62 -20.27 23.86
CA PHE A 379 -15.66 -20.37 24.87
C PHE A 379 -15.02 -20.77 26.20
N PHE A 380 -15.01 -19.81 27.13
CA PHE A 380 -14.52 -19.88 28.50
C PHE A 380 -13.04 -20.23 28.66
N LEU A 381 -12.66 -21.49 28.45
CA LEU A 381 -11.27 -21.98 28.47
C LEU A 381 -10.93 -22.81 27.24
N TRP A 382 -11.92 -23.09 26.40
CA TRP A 382 -11.78 -23.89 25.21
C TRP A 382 -11.67 -22.97 24.00
N GLY A 383 -10.71 -23.23 23.13
CA GLY A 383 -10.51 -22.48 21.91
C GLY A 383 -10.31 -23.38 20.69
N ILE A 384 -10.81 -22.94 19.55
CA ILE A 384 -10.51 -23.47 18.23
C ILE A 384 -10.04 -22.31 17.37
N ASN A 385 -8.89 -22.50 16.72
CA ASN A 385 -8.41 -21.58 15.72
C ASN A 385 -8.25 -22.37 14.41
N SER A 386 -8.68 -21.80 13.31
CA SER A 386 -8.52 -22.39 11.98
C SER A 386 -8.09 -21.31 11.02
N THR A 387 -6.98 -21.55 10.35
CA THR A 387 -6.46 -20.71 9.27
C THR A 387 -6.41 -21.54 8.01
N SER A 388 -6.85 -20.98 6.89
CA SER A 388 -6.63 -21.59 5.58
C SER A 388 -6.22 -20.54 4.58
N SER A 389 -5.22 -20.88 3.77
CA SER A 389 -4.70 -20.06 2.70
C SER A 389 -4.72 -20.86 1.40
N GLU A 390 -5.20 -20.25 0.32
CA GLU A 390 -5.12 -20.77 -1.04
C GLU A 390 -4.41 -19.76 -1.92
N GLU A 391 -3.35 -20.19 -2.58
CA GLU A 391 -2.55 -19.39 -3.50
C GLU A 391 -2.55 -20.04 -4.88
N GLU A 392 -2.83 -19.24 -5.90
CA GLU A 392 -2.68 -19.59 -7.31
C GLU A 392 -1.71 -18.59 -7.92
N LEU A 393 -0.66 -19.07 -8.58
CA LEU A 393 0.34 -18.27 -9.28
C LEU A 393 0.49 -18.78 -10.70
N ILE A 394 0.27 -17.91 -11.67
CA ILE A 394 0.43 -18.18 -13.09
C ILE A 394 1.56 -17.32 -13.59
N TRP A 395 2.64 -17.95 -14.02
CA TRP A 395 3.77 -17.27 -14.66
C TRP A 395 3.79 -17.63 -16.14
N ARG A 396 3.82 -16.62 -17.02
CA ARG A 396 3.90 -16.83 -18.47
C ARG A 396 4.99 -15.94 -19.07
N SER A 397 5.84 -16.56 -19.86
CA SER A 397 6.82 -15.92 -20.74
C SER A 397 6.51 -16.29 -22.20
N LYS A 398 7.34 -15.84 -23.14
CA LYS A 398 7.15 -16.15 -24.58
C LYS A 398 7.09 -17.66 -24.87
N ASP A 399 7.91 -18.44 -24.19
CA ASP A 399 8.13 -19.86 -24.54
C ASP A 399 7.57 -20.83 -23.50
N LYS A 400 7.06 -20.32 -22.37
CA LYS A 400 6.77 -21.15 -21.20
C LYS A 400 5.62 -20.61 -20.37
N GLU A 401 4.77 -21.52 -19.90
CA GLU A 401 3.71 -21.25 -18.95
C GLU A 401 3.82 -22.19 -17.75
N SER A 402 3.82 -21.61 -16.55
CA SER A 402 3.93 -22.35 -15.29
C SER A 402 2.78 -21.97 -14.38
N HIS A 403 2.09 -22.99 -13.87
CA HIS A 403 0.99 -22.85 -12.94
C HIS A 403 1.41 -23.45 -11.61
N PHE A 404 1.32 -22.66 -10.56
CA PHE A 404 1.54 -23.08 -9.19
C PHE A 404 0.26 -22.91 -8.41
N TYR A 405 -0.09 -23.92 -7.63
CA TYR A 405 -1.21 -23.86 -6.70
C TYR A 405 -0.76 -24.41 -5.36
N SER A 406 -0.99 -23.65 -4.31
CA SER A 406 -0.72 -24.02 -2.93
C SER A 406 -2.00 -23.87 -2.12
N SER A 407 -2.32 -24.88 -1.32
CA SER A 407 -3.41 -24.82 -0.34
C SER A 407 -2.88 -25.29 1.00
N GLN A 408 -2.99 -24.42 1.99
CA GLN A 408 -2.55 -24.66 3.36
C GLN A 408 -3.74 -24.52 4.28
N ARG A 409 -3.91 -25.47 5.20
CA ARG A 409 -4.95 -25.39 6.23
C ARG A 409 -4.39 -25.86 7.55
N GLU A 410 -4.44 -24.98 8.53
CA GLU A 410 -4.12 -25.29 9.91
C GLU A 410 -5.38 -25.21 10.77
N LYS A 411 -5.59 -26.22 11.61
CA LYS A 411 -6.62 -26.20 12.64
C LYS A 411 -6.01 -26.58 13.97
N SER A 412 -6.05 -25.66 14.92
CA SER A 412 -5.66 -25.90 16.30
C SER A 412 -6.88 -25.90 17.21
N SER A 413 -6.85 -26.76 18.23
CA SER A 413 -7.84 -26.78 19.29
C SER A 413 -7.11 -26.87 20.61
N HIS A 414 -7.48 -26.02 21.55
CA HIS A 414 -6.79 -25.91 22.81
C HIS A 414 -7.76 -25.80 23.98
N THR A 415 -7.27 -26.13 25.17
CA THR A 415 -7.98 -25.92 26.42
C THR A 415 -7.02 -25.32 27.43
N LYS A 416 -7.33 -24.13 27.92
CA LYS A 416 -6.58 -23.46 28.98
C LYS A 416 -7.00 -23.98 30.35
N THR A 417 -6.15 -23.79 31.34
CA THR A 417 -6.55 -24.00 32.75
C THR A 417 -6.99 -22.68 33.35
N LEU A 418 -8.00 -22.69 34.23
CA LEU A 418 -8.45 -21.48 34.92
C LEU A 418 -7.32 -20.82 35.72
N LYS A 419 -6.48 -21.64 36.36
CA LYS A 419 -5.26 -21.17 37.03
C LYS A 419 -4.32 -20.50 36.04
N GLY A 420 -4.00 -21.13 34.90
CA GLY A 420 -3.16 -20.55 33.85
C GLY A 420 -3.69 -19.22 33.34
N SER A 421 -4.97 -19.15 32.99
CA SER A 421 -5.61 -17.91 32.52
C SER A 421 -5.55 -16.77 33.54
N VAL A 422 -5.70 -17.06 34.84
CA VAL A 422 -5.63 -16.05 35.90
C VAL A 422 -4.18 -15.69 36.25
N THR A 423 -3.29 -16.67 36.38
CA THR A 423 -1.89 -16.44 36.73
C THR A 423 -1.10 -15.81 35.60
N GLY A 424 -1.41 -16.11 34.34
CA GLY A 424 -0.81 -15.47 33.17
C GLY A 424 -1.08 -13.97 33.16
N VAL A 425 -2.36 -13.58 33.28
CA VAL A 425 -2.76 -12.16 33.35
C VAL A 425 -2.13 -11.43 34.55
N LEU A 426 -2.09 -12.06 35.72
CA LEU A 426 -1.46 -11.48 36.91
C LEU A 426 0.08 -11.38 36.79
N SER A 427 0.73 -12.38 36.20
CA SER A 427 2.19 -12.36 36.01
C SER A 427 2.62 -11.32 34.98
N LEU A 428 1.87 -11.15 33.88
CA LEU A 428 2.15 -10.11 32.89
C LEU A 428 1.97 -8.71 33.48
N SER A 429 0.87 -8.49 34.22
CA SER A 429 0.55 -7.18 34.80
C SER A 429 1.48 -6.78 35.96
N ILE A 430 2.00 -7.74 36.72
CA ILE A 430 2.85 -7.47 37.89
C ILE A 430 4.35 -7.58 37.58
N LEU A 431 4.76 -8.58 36.79
CA LEU A 431 6.17 -8.93 36.59
C LEU A 431 6.68 -8.61 35.18
N GLY A 432 5.81 -8.24 34.23
CA GLY A 432 6.19 -7.95 32.85
C GLY A 432 6.74 -9.16 32.08
N VAL A 433 6.59 -10.38 32.63
CA VAL A 433 7.09 -11.62 32.03
C VAL A 433 6.01 -12.69 32.10
N ASP A 434 5.78 -13.39 30.98
CA ASP A 434 4.82 -14.48 30.87
C ASP A 434 5.46 -15.79 31.35
N LEU A 435 5.29 -16.08 32.65
CA LEU A 435 6.04 -17.16 33.32
C LEU A 435 5.37 -18.54 33.24
N PHE A 436 4.12 -18.64 32.77
CA PHE A 436 3.36 -19.89 32.81
C PHE A 436 2.76 -20.26 31.47
N LYS A 437 3.03 -21.49 30.98
CA LYS A 437 2.40 -22.00 29.76
C LYS A 437 0.93 -22.37 30.02
N ASP A 438 0.04 -21.68 29.33
CA ASP A 438 -1.42 -21.61 29.57
C ASP A 438 -2.24 -22.88 29.28
N TYR A 439 -1.69 -23.82 28.50
CA TYR A 439 -2.50 -24.83 27.82
C TYR A 439 -2.45 -26.21 28.50
N LYS A 440 -3.63 -26.75 28.86
CA LYS A 440 -3.83 -28.12 29.36
C LYS A 440 -3.67 -29.16 28.24
N LYS A 441 -4.07 -28.80 27.02
CA LYS A 441 -3.98 -29.61 25.81
C LYS A 441 -4.02 -28.69 24.60
N SER A 442 -3.18 -28.96 23.61
CA SER A 442 -3.27 -28.36 22.27
C SER A 442 -3.18 -29.49 21.24
N THR A 443 -4.00 -29.44 20.20
CA THR A 443 -3.89 -30.34 19.04
C THR A 443 -3.90 -29.50 17.79
N THR A 444 -2.88 -29.62 16.95
CA THR A 444 -2.77 -28.92 15.67
C THR A 444 -2.83 -29.93 14.52
N HIS A 445 -3.59 -29.62 13.47
CA HIS A 445 -3.60 -30.39 12.23
C HIS A 445 -3.25 -29.44 11.10
N ALA A 446 -2.19 -29.75 10.34
CA ALA A 446 -1.77 -28.99 9.16
C ALA A 446 -1.94 -29.84 7.89
N TYR A 447 -2.42 -29.21 6.83
CA TYR A 447 -2.62 -29.83 5.53
C TYR A 447 -1.99 -28.94 4.48
N ASP A 448 -1.01 -29.46 3.74
CA ASP A 448 -0.30 -28.71 2.70
C ASP A 448 -0.42 -29.45 1.36
N LEU A 449 -1.07 -28.83 0.39
CA LEU A 449 -1.16 -29.32 -0.99
C LEU A 449 -0.41 -28.36 -1.90
N ASN A 450 0.64 -28.84 -2.56
CA ASN A 450 1.39 -28.08 -3.55
C ASN A 450 1.28 -28.76 -4.92
N TYR A 451 0.86 -28.01 -5.92
CA TYR A 451 0.72 -28.46 -7.30
C TYR A 451 1.52 -27.53 -8.21
N THR A 452 2.30 -28.10 -9.12
CA THR A 452 3.08 -27.36 -10.10
C THR A 452 2.95 -28.01 -11.47
N ASN A 453 2.55 -27.22 -12.46
CA ASN A 453 2.47 -27.65 -13.85
C ASN A 453 3.36 -26.75 -14.70
N VAL A 454 4.33 -27.36 -15.39
CA VAL A 454 5.29 -26.67 -16.23
C VAL A 454 5.30 -27.35 -17.59
N ASP A 455 4.83 -26.66 -18.64
CA ASP A 455 4.90 -27.13 -20.03
C ASP A 455 4.54 -28.62 -20.20
N GLU A 456 3.33 -28.99 -19.74
CA GLU A 456 2.76 -30.36 -19.78
C GLU A 456 3.40 -31.39 -18.84
N ASN A 457 4.54 -31.11 -18.23
CA ASN A 457 5.11 -31.90 -17.15
C ASN A 457 4.45 -31.52 -15.83
N LYS A 458 3.55 -32.40 -15.36
CA LYS A 458 2.83 -32.24 -14.10
C LYS A 458 3.63 -32.82 -12.95
N ILE A 459 3.92 -32.00 -11.94
CA ILE A 459 4.49 -32.43 -10.67
C ILE A 459 3.48 -32.04 -9.57
N SER A 460 2.83 -33.02 -8.99
CA SER A 460 1.96 -32.83 -7.82
C SER A 460 2.64 -33.38 -6.57
N THR A 461 2.75 -32.57 -5.53
CA THR A 461 3.25 -32.99 -4.22
C THR A 461 2.17 -32.71 -3.16
N LEU A 462 1.53 -33.76 -2.66
CA LEU A 462 0.64 -33.66 -1.51
C LEU A 462 1.45 -33.99 -0.24
N THR A 463 1.56 -33.03 0.68
CA THR A 463 2.23 -33.23 1.97
C THR A 463 1.21 -33.17 3.10
N PHE A 464 0.98 -34.30 3.76
CA PHE A 464 0.16 -34.33 4.96
C PHE A 464 1.04 -34.21 6.20
N ARG A 465 0.84 -33.18 7.02
CA ARG A 465 1.61 -33.00 8.27
C ARG A 465 0.69 -32.95 9.49
N LYS A 466 0.71 -34.02 10.29
CA LYS A 466 -0.01 -34.07 11.56
C LYS A 466 0.94 -33.91 12.74
N GLU A 467 0.91 -32.76 13.39
CA GLU A 467 1.76 -32.47 14.55
C GLU A 467 0.96 -32.54 15.86
N TYR A 468 1.34 -33.46 16.75
CA TYR A 468 0.70 -33.59 18.05
C TYR A 468 1.52 -32.94 19.15
N TYR A 469 1.08 -31.77 19.61
CA TYR A 469 1.69 -31.09 20.76
C TYR A 469 0.97 -31.43 22.07
N LEU A 470 1.24 -32.60 22.62
CA LEU A 470 0.89 -32.91 24.01
C LEU A 470 1.88 -32.20 24.95
N GLN A 471 1.71 -30.89 25.14
CA GLN A 471 2.31 -30.22 26.30
C GLN A 471 1.55 -30.64 27.55
N LYS A 472 1.95 -31.78 28.11
CA LYS A 472 1.56 -32.17 29.47
C LYS A 472 2.41 -31.31 30.40
N THR A 473 1.82 -30.27 30.99
CA THR A 473 2.45 -29.64 32.15
C THR A 473 2.50 -30.71 33.23
N ASN A 474 3.69 -31.28 33.45
CA ASN A 474 3.94 -32.01 34.67
C ASN A 474 3.76 -30.98 35.77
N GLY A 475 2.65 -31.12 36.50
CA GLY A 475 2.53 -30.44 37.78
C GLY A 475 3.73 -30.82 38.64
N TRP A 476 4.08 -29.88 39.52
CA TRP A 476 5.04 -29.93 40.62
C TRP A 476 6.38 -29.23 40.39
N GLY A 477 6.63 -28.30 41.30
CA GLY A 477 7.57 -27.19 41.32
C GLY A 477 6.88 -26.07 42.10
#